data_AF-A0A924RJU1-F1
#
_entry.id   AF-A0A924RJU1-F1
#
_cell.length_a   1.000
_cell.length_b   1.000
_cell.length_c   1.000
_cell.angle_alpha   90.00
_cell.angle_beta   90.00
_cell.angle_gamma   90.00
#
_symmetry.space_group_name_H-M   'P 1'
#
loop_
_entity.id
_entity.type
_entity.pdbx_description
1 polymer ?
#
loop_
_entity_poly.entity_id
_entity_poly.type
_entity_poly.pdbx_seq_one_letter_code
_entity_poly.pdbx_strand_id
1 'polypeptide(L)'
;MIEMSPLAKSGRRAWSSLEVLHVTGYFAPEPRERYKALGLRPSLAYFAARSAPMGPVPAEVTVATFYVFSPTLVGAALPAAWSVASPAKVLQARHDGVAATLRRVLGDIDPTE
;
A
#
# COMPACT_ATOMS: atom_id res chain seq x y z
N MET A 1 -13.75 19.21 -27.24
CA MET A 1 -12.92 18.12 -26.68
C MET A 1 -11.50 18.61 -26.58
N ILE A 2 -10.93 18.68 -25.37
CA ILE A 2 -9.51 19.03 -25.21
C ILE A 2 -8.70 17.79 -25.63
N GLU A 3 -7.89 17.90 -26.68
CA GLU A 3 -7.01 16.80 -27.07
C GLU A 3 -5.93 16.60 -26.01
N MET A 4 -5.82 15.37 -25.49
CA MET A 4 -4.79 15.04 -24.51
C MET A 4 -3.40 15.10 -25.15
N SER A 5 -2.46 15.78 -24.48
CA SER A 5 -1.06 15.79 -24.88
C SER A 5 -0.47 14.37 -24.94
N PRO A 6 0.59 14.13 -25.75
CA PRO A 6 1.28 12.84 -25.77
C PRO A 6 1.72 12.37 -24.37
N LEU A 7 2.17 13.30 -23.52
CA LEU A 7 2.52 13.00 -22.13
C LEU A 7 1.30 12.55 -21.32
N ALA A 8 0.16 13.22 -21.44
CA ALA A 8 -1.07 12.83 -20.76
C ALA A 8 -1.57 11.46 -21.25
N LYS A 9 -1.44 11.15 -22.54
CA LYS A 9 -1.76 9.84 -23.13
C LYS A 9 -0.85 8.74 -22.58
N SER A 10 0.46 8.98 -22.48
CA SER A 10 1.41 8.01 -21.92
C SER A 10 1.23 7.83 -20.42
N GLY A 11 1.00 8.92 -19.66
CA GLY A 11 0.74 8.86 -18.23
C GLY A 11 -0.52 8.04 -17.90
N ARG A 12 -1.60 8.21 -18.67
CA ARG A 12 -2.83 7.43 -18.49
C ARG A 12 -2.61 5.94 -18.78
N ARG A 13 -1.84 5.59 -19.81
CA ARG A 13 -1.49 4.20 -20.12
C ARG A 13 -0.66 3.57 -18.99
N ALA A 14 0.36 4.26 -18.51
CA ALA A 14 1.18 3.79 -17.40
C ALA A 14 0.34 3.57 -16.12
N TRP A 15 -0.53 4.54 -15.79
CA TRP A 15 -1.45 4.41 -14.66
C TRP A 15 -2.36 3.18 -14.82
N SER A 16 -3.04 3.03 -15.96
CA SER A 16 -3.94 1.89 -16.20
C SER A 16 -3.26 0.53 -16.01
N SER A 17 -2.01 0.38 -16.48
CA SER A 17 -1.26 -0.87 -16.33
C SER A 17 -0.82 -1.12 -14.89
N LEU A 18 -0.34 -0.09 -14.19
CA LEU A 18 0.16 -0.21 -12.82
C LEU A 18 -0.97 -0.32 -11.79
N GLU A 19 -2.12 0.30 -12.06
CA GLU A 19 -3.26 0.34 -11.15
C GLU A 19 -3.73 -1.09 -10.82
N VAL A 20 -3.79 -1.98 -11.81
CA VAL A 20 -4.23 -3.37 -11.63
C VAL A 20 -3.38 -4.10 -10.59
N LEU A 21 -2.08 -3.84 -10.54
CA LEU A 21 -1.19 -4.39 -9.52
C LEU A 21 -1.33 -3.63 -8.20
N HIS A 22 -1.40 -2.30 -8.26
CA HIS A 22 -1.49 -1.43 -7.09
C HIS A 22 -2.71 -1.71 -6.21
N VAL A 23 -3.89 -1.85 -6.82
CA VAL A 23 -5.17 -2.03 -6.13
C VAL A 23 -5.24 -3.31 -5.31
N THR A 24 -4.48 -4.34 -5.69
CA THR A 24 -4.42 -5.60 -4.93
C THR A 24 -3.99 -5.39 -3.50
N GLY A 25 -3.03 -4.48 -3.26
CA GLY A 25 -2.56 -4.15 -1.92
C GLY A 25 -3.59 -3.44 -1.03
N TYR A 26 -4.71 -2.98 -1.60
CA TYR A 26 -5.79 -2.29 -0.88
C TYR A 26 -7.04 -3.15 -0.72
N PHE A 27 -7.45 -3.86 -1.77
CA PHE A 27 -8.77 -4.48 -1.83
C PHE A 27 -8.74 -6.01 -1.79
N ALA A 28 -7.59 -6.64 -2.02
CA ALA A 28 -7.50 -8.09 -1.89
C ALA A 28 -7.62 -8.52 -0.42
N PRO A 29 -8.26 -9.67 -0.13
CA PRO A 29 -8.37 -10.15 1.25
C PRO A 29 -7.00 -10.54 1.85
N GLU A 30 -6.05 -11.02 1.05
CA GLU A 30 -4.79 -11.60 1.54
C GLU A 30 -3.88 -10.59 2.28
N PRO A 31 -3.63 -9.36 1.77
CA PRO A 31 -2.94 -8.33 2.57
C PRO A 31 -3.69 -8.00 3.86
N ARG A 32 -5.03 -7.87 3.80
CA ARG A 32 -5.85 -7.51 4.97
C ARG A 32 -5.76 -8.55 6.08
N GLU A 33 -5.87 -9.83 5.74
CA GLU A 33 -5.75 -10.91 6.72
C GLU A 33 -4.35 -10.97 7.34
N ARG A 34 -3.30 -10.65 6.58
CA ARG A 34 -1.94 -10.55 7.12
C ARG A 34 -1.76 -9.37 8.06
N TYR A 35 -2.31 -8.20 7.75
CA TYR A 35 -2.29 -7.08 8.70
C TYR A 35 -3.06 -7.41 9.99
N LYS A 36 -4.21 -8.08 9.87
CA LYS A 36 -4.98 -8.57 11.01
C LYS A 36 -4.19 -9.58 11.84
N ALA A 37 -3.44 -10.48 11.20
CA ALA A 37 -2.56 -11.42 11.89
C ALA A 37 -1.40 -10.73 12.65
N LEU A 38 -1.00 -9.53 12.23
CA LEU A 38 -0.09 -8.67 12.99
C LEU A 38 -0.77 -7.94 14.16
N GLY A 39 -2.10 -8.08 14.33
CA GLY A 39 -2.89 -7.37 15.35
C GLY A 39 -3.37 -5.98 14.93
N LEU A 40 -3.14 -5.57 13.68
CA LEU A 40 -3.56 -4.25 13.21
C LEU A 40 -5.07 -4.22 12.90
N ARG A 41 -5.76 -3.24 13.48
CA ARG A 41 -7.13 -2.91 13.07
C ARG A 41 -7.12 -2.31 11.66
N PRO A 42 -8.19 -2.48 10.86
CA PRO A 42 -8.24 -2.01 9.48
C PRO A 42 -7.88 -0.52 9.28
N SER A 43 -8.33 0.35 10.17
CA SER A 43 -8.05 1.80 10.10
C SER A 43 -6.57 2.14 10.33
N LEU A 44 -5.88 1.39 11.18
CA LEU A 44 -4.44 1.56 11.42
C LEU A 44 -3.62 0.95 10.29
N ALA A 45 -4.02 -0.25 9.84
CA ALA A 45 -3.37 -0.96 8.74
C ALA A 45 -3.35 -0.12 7.45
N TYR A 46 -4.39 0.68 7.19
CA TYR A 46 -4.46 1.56 6.02
C TYR A 46 -3.30 2.56 5.96
N PHE A 47 -3.02 3.29 7.05
CA PHE A 47 -1.91 4.24 7.09
C PHE A 47 -0.57 3.52 7.16
N ALA A 48 -0.46 2.53 8.05
CA ALA A 48 0.77 1.78 8.27
C ALA A 48 1.27 1.08 7.00
N ALA A 49 0.39 0.40 6.26
CA ALA A 49 0.79 -0.33 5.06
C ALA A 49 1.22 0.58 3.90
N ARG A 50 0.81 1.85 3.89
CA ARG A 50 1.22 2.83 2.88
C ARG A 50 2.51 3.53 3.26
N SER A 51 2.74 3.76 4.55
CA SER A 51 3.93 4.48 5.02
C SER A 51 5.11 3.57 5.37
N ALA A 52 4.86 2.28 5.58
CA ALA A 52 5.89 1.28 5.91
C ALA A 52 7.14 1.30 5.00
N PRO A 53 7.05 1.52 3.67
CA PRO A 53 8.24 1.64 2.82
C PRO A 53 9.19 2.79 3.20
N MET A 54 8.70 3.83 3.86
CA MET A 54 9.53 4.95 4.34
C MET A 54 10.30 4.59 5.62
N GLY A 55 10.03 3.44 6.25
CA GLY A 55 10.63 3.05 7.53
C GLY A 55 10.04 3.82 8.73
N PRO A 56 10.75 3.84 9.88
CA PRO A 56 10.28 4.46 11.12
C PRO A 56 10.46 5.99 11.11
N VAL A 57 9.86 6.67 10.14
CA VAL A 57 9.88 8.14 10.05
C VAL A 57 8.86 8.78 11.01
N PRO A 58 9.07 10.03 11.45
CA PRO A 58 8.05 10.81 12.14
C PRO A 58 6.74 10.90 11.34
N ALA A 59 5.61 11.01 12.03
CA ALA A 59 4.28 11.03 11.38
C ALA A 59 4.13 12.22 10.42
N GLU A 60 4.79 13.34 10.72
CA GLU A 60 4.82 14.57 9.93
C GLU A 60 5.41 14.33 8.54
N VAL A 61 6.39 13.44 8.40
CA VAL A 61 6.93 13.03 7.10
C VAL A 61 5.82 12.35 6.29
N THR A 62 5.05 11.45 6.90
CA THR A 62 3.92 10.80 6.22
C THR A 62 2.83 11.79 5.83
N VAL A 63 2.51 12.75 6.70
CA VAL A 63 1.55 13.83 6.42
C VAL A 63 1.99 14.63 5.20
N ALA A 64 3.25 15.07 5.17
CA ALA A 64 3.82 15.82 4.07
C ALA A 64 3.86 15.01 2.76
N THR A 65 4.25 13.73 2.82
CA THR A 65 4.32 12.86 1.65
C THR A 65 2.93 12.53 1.09
N PHE A 66 1.94 12.30 1.94
CA PHE A 66 0.59 11.95 1.47
C PHE A 66 -0.22 13.16 1.06
N TYR A 67 0.01 14.34 1.66
CA TYR A 67 -0.60 15.65 1.38
C TYR A 67 -2.15 15.74 1.38
N VAL A 68 -2.86 14.62 1.54
CA VAL A 68 -4.33 14.52 1.40
C VAL A 68 -5.06 14.17 2.70
N PHE A 69 -4.34 13.94 3.80
CA PHE A 69 -4.92 13.50 5.07
C PHE A 69 -4.77 14.54 6.18
N SER A 70 -5.73 14.53 7.11
CA SER A 70 -5.65 15.31 8.35
C SER A 70 -4.36 14.96 9.12
N PRO A 71 -3.52 15.96 9.47
CA PRO A 71 -2.33 15.73 10.28
C PRO A 71 -2.65 15.05 11.61
N THR A 72 -3.73 15.46 12.27
CA THR A 72 -4.20 14.88 13.54
C THR A 72 -4.52 13.40 13.40
N LEU A 73 -5.19 13.00 12.30
CA LEU A 73 -5.55 11.60 12.08
C LEU A 73 -4.30 10.73 11.88
N VAL A 74 -3.35 11.19 11.07
CA VAL A 74 -2.10 10.45 10.81
C VAL A 74 -1.23 10.39 12.07
N GLY A 75 -1.15 11.49 12.81
CA GLY A 75 -0.41 11.60 14.07
C GLY A 75 -0.96 10.69 15.18
N ALA A 76 -2.26 10.38 15.17
CA ALA A 76 -2.83 9.37 16.06
C ALA A 76 -2.63 7.94 15.52
N ALA A 77 -2.81 7.72 14.22
CA ALA A 77 -2.84 6.39 13.63
C ALA A 77 -1.47 5.71 13.56
N LEU A 78 -0.42 6.43 13.14
CA LEU A 78 0.89 5.81 12.92
C LEU A 78 1.57 5.37 14.22
N PRO A 79 1.67 6.20 15.28
CA PRO A 79 2.23 5.74 16.55
C PRO A 79 1.48 4.52 17.11
N ALA A 80 0.15 4.52 17.01
CA ALA A 80 -0.69 3.39 17.45
C ALA A 80 -0.50 2.13 16.60
N ALA A 81 -0.18 2.26 15.31
CA ALA A 81 0.15 1.12 14.46
C ALA A 81 1.55 0.56 14.79
N TRP A 82 2.52 1.45 15.03
CA TRP A 82 3.91 1.09 15.30
C TRP A 82 4.13 0.48 16.69
N SER A 83 3.25 0.75 17.66
CA SER A 83 3.23 0.02 18.92
C SER A 83 2.75 -1.43 18.78
N VAL A 84 2.07 -1.76 17.68
CA VAL A 84 1.54 -3.11 17.39
C VAL A 84 2.50 -3.90 16.50
N ALA A 85 2.99 -3.29 15.41
CA ALA A 85 3.89 -3.95 14.46
C ALA A 85 4.91 -2.96 13.90
N SER A 86 6.16 -3.38 13.71
CA SER A 86 7.18 -2.53 13.10
C SER A 86 6.88 -2.25 11.61
N PRO A 87 7.35 -1.11 11.05
CA PRO A 87 7.22 -0.82 9.62
C PRO A 87 7.69 -1.98 8.73
N ALA A 88 8.82 -2.62 9.07
CA ALA A 88 9.35 -3.76 8.33
C ALA A 88 8.40 -4.97 8.33
N LYS A 89 7.76 -5.29 9.46
CA LYS A 89 6.77 -6.39 9.54
C LYS A 89 5.53 -6.07 8.69
N VAL A 90 5.06 -4.82 8.72
CA VAL A 90 3.91 -4.39 7.92
C VAL A 90 4.24 -4.42 6.43
N LEU A 91 5.45 -4.00 6.03
CA LEU A 91 5.91 -4.07 4.65
C LEU A 91 6.00 -5.52 4.16
N GLN A 92 6.57 -6.41 4.97
CA GLN A 92 6.63 -7.84 4.63
C GLN A 92 5.23 -8.45 4.49
N ALA A 93 4.33 -8.15 5.43
CA ALA A 93 2.94 -8.61 5.36
C ALA A 93 2.23 -8.13 4.08
N ARG A 94 2.52 -6.89 3.65
CA ARG A 94 2.02 -6.36 2.37
C ARG A 94 2.57 -7.15 1.19
N HIS A 95 3.87 -7.37 1.13
CA HIS A 95 4.52 -8.13 0.05
C HIS A 95 3.97 -9.55 -0.04
N ASP A 96 3.89 -10.25 1.08
CA ASP A 96 3.41 -11.63 1.09
C ASP A 96 1.92 -11.71 0.72
N GLY A 97 1.13 -10.72 1.13
CA GLY A 97 -0.30 -10.64 0.80
C GLY A 97 -0.53 -10.39 -0.69
N VAL A 98 0.20 -9.45 -1.27
CA VAL A 98 0.16 -9.18 -2.71
C VAL A 98 0.66 -10.41 -3.49
N ALA A 99 1.76 -11.02 -3.08
CA ALA A 99 2.28 -12.23 -3.72
C ALA A 99 1.29 -13.40 -3.68
N ALA A 100 0.60 -13.60 -2.54
CA ALA A 100 -0.47 -14.60 -2.43
C ALA A 100 -1.66 -14.28 -3.34
N THR A 101 -2.05 -13.01 -3.42
CA THR A 101 -3.11 -12.54 -4.32
C THR A 101 -2.76 -12.84 -5.78
N LEU A 102 -1.55 -12.48 -6.18
CA LEU A 102 -1.07 -12.67 -7.55
C LEU A 102 -0.99 -14.15 -7.91
N ARG A 103 -0.44 -15.01 -7.03
CA ARG A 103 -0.43 -16.46 -7.26
C ARG A 103 -1.84 -17.05 -7.41
N ARG A 104 -2.81 -16.58 -6.61
CA ARG A 104 -4.20 -17.05 -6.74
C ARG A 104 -4.83 -16.65 -8.07
N VAL A 105 -4.53 -15.44 -8.57
CA VAL A 105 -5.18 -14.89 -9.79
C VAL A 105 -4.47 -15.33 -11.07
N LEU A 106 -3.15 -15.40 -11.06
CA LEU A 106 -2.31 -15.67 -12.23
C LEU A 106 -1.77 -17.11 -12.27
N GLY A 107 -1.86 -17.85 -11.16
CA GLY A 107 -1.18 -19.14 -11.00
C GLY A 107 0.28 -18.96 -10.56
N ASP A 108 0.99 -20.08 -10.50
CA ASP A 108 2.44 -20.04 -10.36
C ASP A 108 3.06 -19.59 -11.68
N ILE A 109 4.00 -18.64 -11.59
CA ILE A 109 4.66 -18.03 -12.74
C ILE A 109 6.12 -18.44 -12.66
N ASP A 110 6.64 -19.08 -13.71
CA ASP A 110 8.08 -19.23 -13.88
C ASP A 110 8.62 -17.88 -14.40
N PRO A 111 9.43 -17.15 -13.63
CA PRO A 111 9.96 -15.86 -14.07
C PRO A 111 11.02 -16.00 -15.18
N THR A 112 11.32 -17.23 -15.63
CA THR A 112 12.27 -17.52 -16.70
C THR A 112 11.63 -17.83 -18.06
N GLU A 113 10.30 -17.93 -18.13
CA GLU A 113 9.51 -17.97 -19.38
C GLU A 113 8.96 -16.58 -19.74
#